data_AF-E4NN11-F1
#
_entry.id   AF-E4NN11-F1
#
_cell.length_a   1.000
_cell.length_b   1.000
_cell.length_c   1.000
_cell.angle_alpha   90.00
_cell.angle_beta   90.00
_cell.angle_gamma   90.00
#
_symmetry.space_group_name_H-M   'P 1'
#
loop_
_entity.id
_entity.type
_entity.pdbx_description
1 polymer ?
#
loop_
_entity_poly.entity_id
_entity_poly.type
_entity_poly.pdbx_seq_one_letter_code
_entity_poly.pdbx_strand_id
1 'polypeptide(L)'
;MTKTSWSRFSKLALACLVVLTALAAPVAAVSVGEEDVPSDAQVESKVTTSVTLNELYKNPQLESWTLAGSTELTDVTWTVTYYDQTGAKINQESFDGQNFSGATVAADDGTSKVEIRVAGTAPSVDSYKYDPAQTFDVIHLQQTREGGSSNDIETWTTHHYTEESQSARDALDESKAAVEGVNSDEAQASFDNAVSAFENGNFELATELANEAQTKAQQAEQSSQTQQMLIYAAGGLLAIAVVVGGVFYWRSQQSGYDKLG
;
A
#
# COMPACT_ATOMS: atom_id res chain seq x y z
N MET A 1 -24.73 54.06 -27.86
CA MET A 1 -24.11 54.36 -26.56
C MET A 1 -23.73 53.03 -25.89
N THR A 2 -22.47 52.91 -25.43
CA THR A 2 -21.93 51.99 -24.38
C THR A 2 -22.24 50.48 -24.48
N LYS A 3 -21.35 49.60 -24.98
CA LYS A 3 -20.15 48.94 -24.38
C LYS A 3 -20.38 48.10 -23.09
N THR A 4 -20.11 46.78 -23.23
CA THR A 4 -19.51 45.79 -22.28
C THR A 4 -20.30 45.51 -20.97
N SER A 5 -20.35 44.32 -20.34
CA SER A 5 -19.42 43.19 -20.27
C SER A 5 -20.10 41.90 -19.78
N TRP A 6 -19.49 40.76 -20.12
CA TRP A 6 -19.63 39.44 -19.50
C TRP A 6 -19.54 39.47 -17.97
N SER A 7 -20.32 38.61 -17.31
CA SER A 7 -19.89 37.94 -16.08
C SER A 7 -20.40 36.49 -16.09
N ARG A 8 -19.53 35.58 -16.52
CA ARG A 8 -19.66 34.14 -16.32
C ARG A 8 -19.23 33.82 -14.88
N PHE A 9 -20.14 33.94 -13.93
CA PHE A 9 -19.90 33.58 -12.53
C PHE A 9 -21.15 32.96 -11.94
N SER A 10 -21.49 31.75 -12.39
CA SER A 10 -22.56 30.96 -11.76
C SER A 10 -22.41 29.46 -12.05
N LYS A 11 -21.20 28.93 -11.86
CA LYS A 11 -20.94 27.47 -11.85
C LYS A 11 -19.99 27.03 -10.72
N LEU A 12 -19.83 27.85 -9.69
CA LEU A 12 -18.95 27.61 -8.54
C LEU A 12 -19.69 27.48 -7.20
N ALA A 13 -21.02 27.38 -7.21
CA ALA A 13 -21.84 27.26 -5.99
C ALA A 13 -22.29 25.81 -5.69
N LEU A 14 -21.73 24.81 -6.38
CA LEU A 14 -22.10 23.39 -6.22
C LEU A 14 -20.86 22.51 -5.98
N ALA A 15 -19.93 22.98 -5.14
CA ALA A 15 -18.70 22.24 -4.79
C ALA A 15 -18.32 22.44 -3.30
N CYS A 16 -19.31 22.60 -2.42
CA CYS A 16 -19.12 22.67 -0.97
C CYS A 16 -20.18 21.82 -0.24
N LEU A 17 -20.32 20.57 -0.65
CA LEU A 17 -20.86 19.52 0.21
C LEU A 17 -19.71 18.57 0.55
N VAL A 18 -18.76 19.08 1.34
CA VAL A 18 -17.78 18.23 2.01
C VAL A 18 -18.57 17.45 3.06
N VAL A 19 -18.87 16.20 2.74
CA VAL A 19 -19.36 15.23 3.70
C VAL A 19 -18.26 15.06 4.74
N LEU A 20 -18.38 15.74 5.89
CA LEU A 20 -17.70 15.33 7.10
C LEU A 20 -18.29 13.99 7.51
N THR A 21 -17.76 12.89 6.97
CA THR A 21 -17.88 11.60 7.62
C THR A 21 -17.01 11.68 8.87
N ALA A 22 -17.63 11.99 10.00
CA ALA A 22 -17.03 11.71 11.29
C ALA A 22 -16.88 10.19 11.36
N LEU A 23 -15.69 9.68 11.01
CA LEU A 23 -15.25 8.37 11.43
C LEU A 23 -15.26 8.41 12.95
N ALA A 24 -16.30 7.84 13.57
CA ALA A 24 -16.22 7.47 14.97
C ALA A 24 -15.12 6.42 15.05
N ALA A 25 -13.91 6.84 15.38
CA ALA A 25 -12.85 5.90 15.71
C ALA A 25 -13.39 5.06 16.88
N PRO A 26 -13.45 3.72 16.77
CA PRO A 26 -13.76 2.91 17.93
C PRO A 26 -12.74 3.27 19.01
N VAL A 27 -13.23 3.69 20.18
CA VAL A 27 -12.37 3.93 21.33
C VAL A 27 -11.95 2.55 21.81
N ALA A 28 -10.72 2.14 21.46
CA ALA A 28 -10.17 0.87 21.90
C ALA A 28 -10.18 0.80 23.44
N ALA A 29 -10.72 -0.30 23.97
CA ALA A 29 -10.87 -0.55 25.42
C ALA A 29 -9.59 -1.04 26.09
N VAL A 30 -8.54 -1.25 25.31
CA VAL A 30 -7.22 -1.68 25.73
C VAL A 30 -6.24 -0.98 24.81
N SER A 31 -5.15 -0.44 25.36
CA SER A 31 -4.09 0.17 24.55
C SER A 31 -3.09 -0.90 24.15
N VAL A 32 -2.73 -0.94 22.87
CA VAL A 32 -1.58 -1.72 22.41
C VAL A 32 -0.30 -0.91 22.67
N GLY A 33 0.75 -1.60 23.14
CA GLY A 33 2.07 -1.04 23.42
C GLY A 33 3.10 -1.50 22.40
N GLU A 34 4.02 -2.36 22.84
CA GLU A 34 5.05 -2.94 21.98
C GLU A 34 4.47 -4.08 21.14
N GLU A 35 4.81 -4.09 19.86
CA GLU A 35 4.46 -5.12 18.89
C GLU A 35 5.72 -5.58 18.14
N ASP A 36 5.84 -6.89 17.97
CA ASP A 36 6.86 -7.55 17.15
C ASP A 36 6.11 -8.47 16.17
N VAL A 37 5.55 -7.85 15.13
CA VAL A 37 4.76 -8.53 14.11
C VAL A 37 5.48 -8.38 12.76
N PRO A 38 5.86 -9.48 12.09
CA PRO A 38 6.50 -9.37 10.78
C PRO A 38 5.52 -8.88 9.72
N SER A 39 5.98 -8.00 8.82
CA SER A 39 5.21 -7.51 7.67
C SER A 39 4.90 -8.60 6.65
N ASP A 40 5.78 -9.59 6.57
CA ASP A 40 5.75 -10.68 5.60
C ASP A 40 6.21 -12.00 6.22
N ALA A 41 5.73 -13.12 5.67
CA ALA A 41 6.11 -14.45 6.09
C ALA A 41 6.09 -15.43 4.91
N GLN A 42 7.14 -16.24 4.78
CA GLN A 42 7.16 -17.32 3.81
C GLN A 42 6.16 -18.40 4.23
N VAL A 43 5.35 -18.89 3.29
CA VAL A 43 4.45 -20.04 3.48
C VAL A 43 5.20 -21.22 4.10
N GLU A 44 4.57 -21.93 5.04
CA GLU A 44 5.15 -23.07 5.77
C GLU A 44 6.38 -22.74 6.64
N SER A 45 6.78 -21.47 6.73
CA SER A 45 7.83 -21.04 7.66
C SER A 45 7.27 -20.81 9.07
N LYS A 46 8.13 -20.97 10.07
CA LYS A 46 7.77 -20.70 11.46
C LYS A 46 7.72 -19.19 11.70
N VAL A 47 6.58 -18.74 12.21
CA VAL A 47 6.34 -17.36 12.62
C VAL A 47 6.27 -17.31 14.14
N THR A 48 6.88 -16.28 14.72
CA THR A 48 6.72 -15.94 16.12
C THR A 48 6.48 -14.45 16.19
N THR A 49 5.42 -14.05 16.88
CA THR A 49 5.09 -12.65 17.08
C THR A 49 4.65 -12.43 18.52
N SER A 50 4.85 -11.21 19.01
CA SER A 50 4.40 -10.80 20.32
C SER A 50 3.78 -9.41 20.30
N VAL A 51 2.70 -9.24 21.06
CA VAL A 51 2.02 -7.95 21.27
C VAL A 51 1.79 -7.72 22.75
N THR A 52 1.93 -6.47 23.17
CA THR A 52 1.75 -6.06 24.56
C THR A 52 0.50 -5.22 24.70
N LEU A 53 -0.37 -5.61 25.63
CA LEU A 53 -1.54 -4.87 26.04
C LEU A 53 -1.26 -4.08 27.33
N ASN A 54 -1.63 -2.81 27.29
CA ASN A 54 -1.56 -1.84 28.38
C ASN A 54 -2.93 -1.22 28.63
N GLU A 55 -3.05 -0.43 29.69
CA GLU A 55 -4.30 0.27 30.04
C GLU A 55 -5.52 -0.67 30.12
N LEU A 56 -5.30 -1.89 30.62
CA LEU A 56 -6.20 -3.06 30.55
C LEU A 56 -7.62 -2.84 31.12
N TYR A 57 -7.84 -1.75 31.85
CA TYR A 57 -9.05 -1.47 32.62
C TYR A 57 -9.66 -0.12 32.26
N LYS A 58 -9.30 0.49 31.12
CA LYS A 58 -9.79 1.80 30.71
C LYS A 58 -10.71 1.68 29.50
N ASN A 59 -11.82 2.43 29.49
CA ASN A 59 -12.68 2.64 28.32
C ASN A 59 -13.31 1.37 27.70
N PRO A 60 -14.11 0.59 28.44
CA PRO A 60 -14.71 0.97 29.71
C PRO A 60 -13.90 0.53 30.92
N GLN A 61 -14.25 1.10 32.08
CA GLN A 61 -13.72 0.62 33.35
C GLN A 61 -14.28 -0.77 33.65
N LEU A 62 -13.43 -1.78 33.46
CA LEU A 62 -13.72 -3.17 33.76
C LEU A 62 -12.70 -3.64 34.79
N GLU A 63 -13.18 -4.16 35.91
CA GLU A 63 -12.30 -4.72 36.95
C GLU A 63 -11.85 -6.15 36.59
N SER A 64 -12.61 -6.83 35.72
CA SER A 64 -12.27 -8.15 35.19
C SER A 64 -12.87 -8.38 33.79
N TRP A 65 -12.15 -9.12 32.95
CA TRP A 65 -12.58 -9.56 31.63
C TRP A 65 -11.77 -10.77 31.14
N THR A 66 -12.21 -11.40 30.05
CA THR A 66 -11.55 -12.54 29.43
C THR A 66 -10.95 -12.16 28.08
N LEU A 67 -9.67 -12.44 27.89
CA LEU A 67 -8.97 -12.33 26.63
C LEU A 67 -9.24 -13.58 25.78
N ALA A 68 -9.60 -13.34 24.54
CA ALA A 68 -9.66 -14.33 23.49
C ALA A 68 -8.78 -13.89 22.33
N GLY A 69 -8.22 -14.85 21.61
CA GLY A 69 -7.42 -14.58 20.42
C GLY A 69 -7.67 -15.62 19.34
N SER A 70 -7.57 -15.17 18.09
CA SER A 70 -7.61 -15.99 16.90
C SER A 70 -6.43 -15.70 15.99
N THR A 71 -6.01 -16.69 15.19
CA THR A 71 -4.95 -16.56 14.19
C THR A 71 -5.22 -17.49 13.01
N GLU A 72 -4.75 -17.12 11.83
CA GLU A 72 -4.74 -17.97 10.64
C GLU A 72 -3.45 -18.82 10.53
N LEU A 73 -2.48 -18.65 11.44
CA LEU A 73 -1.34 -19.55 11.56
C LEU A 73 -1.80 -21.01 11.79
N THR A 74 -0.99 -21.98 11.41
CA THR A 74 -1.18 -23.41 11.71
C THR A 74 -0.19 -23.88 12.77
N ASP A 75 -0.44 -25.04 13.40
CA ASP A 75 0.43 -25.60 14.46
C ASP A 75 0.75 -24.59 15.59
N VAL A 76 -0.31 -23.98 16.10
CA VAL A 76 -0.23 -22.77 16.93
C VAL A 76 -0.12 -23.07 18.42
N THR A 77 0.78 -22.35 19.08
CA THR A 77 0.82 -22.20 20.54
C THR A 77 0.81 -20.71 20.90
N TRP A 78 -0.14 -20.34 21.76
CA TRP A 78 -0.25 -19.05 22.41
C TRP A 78 0.38 -19.09 23.79
N THR A 79 1.02 -17.99 24.19
CA THR A 79 1.50 -17.77 25.54
C THR A 79 1.05 -16.40 25.99
N VAL A 80 0.28 -16.35 27.08
CA VAL A 80 -0.20 -15.11 27.70
C VAL A 80 0.56 -14.92 29.00
N THR A 81 1.36 -13.86 29.09
CA THR A 81 2.18 -13.55 30.26
C THR A 81 1.68 -12.28 30.92
N TYR A 82 1.51 -12.33 32.25
CA TYR A 82 0.96 -11.24 33.04
C TYR A 82 2.05 -10.58 33.87
N TYR A 83 2.05 -9.26 33.92
CA TYR A 83 3.04 -8.46 34.63
C TYR A 83 2.38 -7.45 35.58
N ASP A 84 2.99 -7.25 36.74
CA ASP A 84 2.61 -6.20 37.68
C ASP A 84 3.19 -4.83 37.32
N GLN A 85 2.82 -3.80 38.08
CA GLN A 85 3.26 -2.41 37.90
C GLN A 85 4.78 -2.18 38.07
N THR A 86 5.51 -3.16 38.63
CA THR A 86 6.97 -3.11 38.77
C THR A 86 7.67 -3.75 37.56
N GLY A 87 6.90 -4.36 36.66
CA GLY A 87 7.40 -5.15 35.53
C GLY A 87 7.74 -6.59 35.91
N ALA A 88 7.38 -7.06 37.10
CA ALA A 88 7.60 -8.44 37.49
C ALA A 88 6.52 -9.34 36.88
N LYS A 89 6.93 -10.48 36.32
CA LYS A 89 6.01 -11.51 35.84
C LYS A 89 5.30 -12.15 37.03
N ILE A 90 3.97 -12.13 37.01
CA ILE A 90 3.12 -12.67 38.08
C ILE A 90 2.40 -13.96 37.69
N ASN A 91 2.12 -14.16 36.39
CA ASN A 91 1.49 -15.38 35.89
C ASN A 91 1.86 -15.64 34.42
N GLN A 92 1.64 -16.87 33.94
CA GLN A 92 1.70 -17.24 32.53
C GLN A 92 0.75 -18.39 32.23
N GLU A 93 0.02 -18.27 31.13
CA GLU A 93 -0.85 -19.31 30.59
C GLU A 93 -0.43 -19.66 29.16
N SER A 94 -0.71 -20.90 28.75
CA SER A 94 -0.44 -21.37 27.40
C SER A 94 -1.67 -22.06 26.84
N PHE A 95 -1.94 -21.81 25.56
CA PHE A 95 -3.09 -22.36 24.84
C PHE A 95 -2.62 -22.88 23.50
N ASP A 96 -3.21 -23.99 23.04
CA ASP A 96 -2.91 -24.55 21.73
C ASP A 96 -4.10 -24.38 20.79
N GLY A 97 -3.80 -24.31 19.49
CA GLY A 97 -4.78 -24.16 18.43
C GLY A 97 -4.96 -22.72 17.96
N GLN A 98 -5.67 -22.58 16.84
CA GLN A 98 -5.87 -21.30 16.14
C GLN A 98 -6.71 -20.30 16.93
N ASN A 99 -7.45 -20.77 17.92
CA ASN A 99 -8.31 -19.94 18.75
C ASN A 99 -8.06 -20.31 20.20
N PHE A 100 -7.96 -19.31 21.06
CA PHE A 100 -8.01 -19.51 22.51
C PHE A 100 -9.02 -18.56 23.15
N SER A 101 -9.54 -18.98 24.29
CA SER A 101 -10.36 -18.16 25.18
C SER A 101 -10.13 -18.62 26.61
N GLY A 102 -10.43 -17.75 27.58
CA GLY A 102 -10.38 -18.09 29.00
C GLY A 102 -9.22 -17.47 29.78
N ALA A 103 -8.29 -16.80 29.10
CA ALA A 103 -7.25 -16.00 29.76
C ALA A 103 -7.90 -14.83 30.51
N THR A 104 -7.86 -14.87 31.84
CA THR A 104 -8.58 -13.89 32.66
C THR A 104 -7.66 -12.74 33.06
N VAL A 105 -8.11 -11.51 32.82
CA VAL A 105 -7.42 -10.29 33.21
C VAL A 105 -8.25 -9.62 34.30
N ALA A 106 -7.73 -9.57 35.52
CA ALA A 106 -8.41 -8.97 36.67
C ALA A 106 -7.49 -8.00 37.43
N ALA A 107 -8.07 -6.87 37.85
CA ALA A 107 -7.36 -5.84 38.60
C ALA A 107 -6.90 -6.35 39.99
N ASP A 108 -7.70 -7.22 40.61
CA ASP A 108 -7.40 -7.82 41.92
C ASP A 108 -6.14 -8.70 41.90
N ASP A 109 -5.76 -9.23 40.74
CA ASP A 109 -4.52 -10.01 40.57
C ASP A 109 -3.27 -9.11 40.49
N GLY A 110 -3.43 -7.79 40.49
CA GLY A 110 -2.33 -6.84 40.37
C GLY A 110 -1.75 -6.74 38.95
N THR A 111 -2.43 -7.31 37.94
CA THR A 111 -2.01 -7.25 36.54
C THR A 111 -2.07 -5.81 36.05
N SER A 112 -0.98 -5.31 35.48
CA SER A 112 -0.90 -3.99 34.84
C SER A 112 -0.64 -4.06 33.34
N LYS A 113 -0.03 -5.16 32.88
CA LYS A 113 0.37 -5.40 31.49
C LYS A 113 0.22 -6.87 31.15
N VAL A 114 -0.22 -7.16 29.93
CA VAL A 114 -0.32 -8.51 29.39
C VAL A 114 0.50 -8.58 28.11
N GLU A 115 1.42 -9.54 28.02
CA GLU A 115 2.15 -9.86 26.79
C GLU A 115 1.54 -11.13 26.20
N ILE A 116 1.19 -11.07 24.92
CA ILE A 116 0.68 -12.20 24.16
C ILE A 116 1.75 -12.55 23.14
N ARG A 117 2.24 -13.78 23.19
CA ARG A 117 3.12 -14.36 22.17
C ARG A 117 2.39 -15.47 21.45
N VAL A 118 2.37 -15.43 20.13
CA VAL A 118 1.91 -16.55 19.31
C VAL A 118 3.06 -17.08 18.48
N ALA A 119 3.20 -18.40 18.47
CA ALA A 119 4.11 -19.12 17.62
C ALA A 119 3.33 -20.14 16.80
N GLY A 120 3.63 -20.23 15.52
CA GLY A 120 2.97 -21.15 14.60
C GLY A 120 3.66 -21.17 13.25
N THR A 121 2.97 -21.67 12.25
CA THR A 121 3.44 -21.81 10.88
C THR A 121 2.58 -20.96 9.95
N ALA A 122 3.19 -20.24 9.02
CA ALA A 122 2.47 -19.41 8.06
C ALA A 122 1.57 -20.28 7.15
N PRO A 123 0.30 -19.90 6.94
CA PRO A 123 -0.64 -20.69 6.16
C PRO A 123 -0.27 -20.69 4.67
N SER A 124 -0.79 -21.68 3.93
CA SER A 124 -0.73 -21.69 2.47
C SER A 124 -1.51 -20.53 1.85
N VAL A 125 -1.17 -20.18 0.61
CA VAL A 125 -1.90 -19.16 -0.16
C VAL A 125 -3.00 -19.81 -0.98
N ASP A 126 -4.26 -19.42 -0.72
CA ASP A 126 -5.41 -19.91 -1.49
C ASP A 126 -5.56 -19.19 -2.85
N SER A 127 -5.27 -17.88 -2.88
CA SER A 127 -5.32 -17.07 -4.08
C SER A 127 -4.32 -15.92 -4.02
N TYR A 128 -3.67 -15.62 -5.14
CA TYR A 128 -2.67 -14.56 -5.23
C TYR A 128 -3.31 -13.26 -5.70
N LYS A 129 -2.93 -12.14 -5.08
CA LYS A 129 -3.37 -10.80 -5.47
C LYS A 129 -2.19 -9.87 -5.52
N TYR A 130 -2.06 -9.14 -6.64
CA TYR A 130 -0.93 -8.24 -6.79
C TYR A 130 -1.16 -6.93 -6.01
N ASP A 131 -2.31 -6.27 -6.21
CA ASP A 131 -2.64 -5.00 -5.56
C ASP A 131 -4.16 -4.92 -5.25
N PRO A 132 -4.58 -4.91 -3.97
CA PRO A 132 -3.74 -5.01 -2.77
C PRO A 132 -3.14 -6.42 -2.61
N ALA A 133 -1.98 -6.50 -1.96
CA ALA A 133 -1.35 -7.78 -1.64
C ALA A 133 -2.23 -8.61 -0.71
N GLN A 134 -2.26 -9.94 -0.91
CA GLN A 134 -2.97 -10.84 -0.03
C GLN A 134 -2.32 -10.90 1.35
N THR A 135 -3.12 -10.94 2.41
CA THR A 135 -2.65 -10.98 3.80
C THR A 135 -3.44 -12.02 4.58
N PHE A 136 -2.86 -12.47 5.70
CA PHE A 136 -3.53 -13.31 6.68
C PHE A 136 -3.44 -12.68 8.08
N ASP A 137 -4.40 -12.97 8.94
CA ASP A 137 -4.46 -12.49 10.32
C ASP A 137 -3.48 -13.29 11.18
N VAL A 138 -2.34 -12.70 11.53
CA VAL A 138 -1.35 -13.36 12.39
C VAL A 138 -1.77 -13.33 13.85
N ILE A 139 -2.43 -12.25 14.28
CA ILE A 139 -3.07 -12.13 15.59
C ILE A 139 -4.35 -11.33 15.41
N HIS A 140 -5.44 -11.79 16.00
CA HIS A 140 -6.61 -10.98 16.28
C HIS A 140 -6.99 -11.19 17.75
N LEU A 141 -7.13 -10.09 18.51
CA LEU A 141 -7.43 -10.15 19.94
C LEU A 141 -8.78 -9.50 20.25
N GLN A 142 -9.51 -10.11 21.17
CA GLN A 142 -10.80 -9.65 21.63
C GLN A 142 -10.90 -9.65 23.15
N GLN A 143 -11.59 -8.65 23.68
CA GLN A 143 -11.99 -8.56 25.07
C GLN A 143 -13.44 -9.01 25.21
N THR A 144 -13.66 -10.09 25.96
CA THR A 144 -15.00 -10.59 26.31
C THR A 144 -15.36 -10.22 27.75
N ARG A 145 -16.54 -9.63 27.95
CA ARG A 145 -17.09 -9.32 29.28
C ARG A 145 -17.90 -10.49 29.84
N GLU A 146 -17.93 -10.58 31.16
CA GLU A 146 -18.89 -11.42 31.86
C GLU A 146 -20.32 -10.99 31.47
N GLY A 147 -21.12 -11.93 30.94
CA GLY A 147 -22.43 -11.64 30.35
C GLY A 147 -22.48 -11.59 28.82
N GLY A 148 -21.35 -11.79 28.12
CA GLY A 148 -21.32 -12.21 26.70
C GLY A 148 -21.17 -11.11 25.65
N SER A 149 -20.82 -9.88 26.04
CA SER A 149 -20.44 -8.84 25.06
C SER A 149 -18.94 -8.93 24.77
N SER A 150 -18.57 -9.01 23.49
CA SER A 150 -17.17 -8.99 23.02
C SER A 150 -16.87 -7.68 22.31
N ASN A 151 -15.65 -7.17 22.46
CA ASN A 151 -15.13 -6.02 21.73
C ASN A 151 -13.78 -6.39 21.12
N ASP A 152 -13.58 -6.04 19.85
CA ASP A 152 -12.29 -6.20 19.20
C ASP A 152 -11.27 -5.26 19.85
N ILE A 153 -10.07 -5.79 20.11
CA ILE A 153 -8.93 -5.00 20.57
C ILE A 153 -8.20 -4.50 19.32
N GLU A 154 -7.61 -5.42 18.57
CA GLU A 154 -6.86 -5.12 17.35
C GLU A 154 -6.63 -6.41 16.53
N THR A 155 -6.44 -6.23 15.22
CA THR A 155 -6.04 -7.26 14.28
C THR A 155 -4.73 -6.86 13.64
N TRP A 156 -3.76 -7.78 13.68
CA TRP A 156 -2.49 -7.65 12.99
C TRP A 156 -2.46 -8.62 11.81
N THR A 157 -2.03 -8.11 10.66
CA THR A 157 -2.01 -8.84 9.41
C THR A 157 -0.60 -8.92 8.84
N THR A 158 -0.27 -10.05 8.21
CA THR A 158 1.02 -10.30 7.58
C THR A 158 0.80 -10.74 6.13
N HIS A 159 1.67 -10.30 5.21
CA HIS A 159 1.68 -10.80 3.83
C HIS A 159 2.31 -12.20 3.79
N HIS A 160 1.59 -13.21 3.30
CA HIS A 160 2.20 -14.52 3.00
C HIS A 160 2.69 -14.62 1.55
N TYR A 161 3.87 -15.20 1.37
CA TYR A 161 4.48 -15.39 0.06
C TYR A 161 5.16 -16.76 -0.08
N THR A 162 5.25 -17.24 -1.30
CA THR A 162 6.23 -18.27 -1.73
C THR A 162 7.41 -17.59 -2.41
N GLU A 163 8.57 -18.25 -2.49
CA GLU A 163 9.76 -17.71 -3.18
C GLU A 163 9.46 -17.30 -4.63
N GLU A 164 8.70 -18.13 -5.35
CA GLU A 164 8.30 -17.87 -6.73
C GLU A 164 7.37 -16.65 -6.82
N SER A 165 6.39 -16.55 -5.92
CA SER A 165 5.48 -15.40 -5.88
C SER A 165 6.22 -14.12 -5.52
N GLN A 166 7.20 -14.15 -4.61
CA GLN A 166 7.98 -12.97 -4.26
C GLN A 166 8.81 -12.50 -5.44
N SER A 167 9.51 -13.42 -6.13
CA SER A 167 10.29 -13.12 -7.33
C SER A 167 9.43 -12.49 -8.44
N ALA A 168 8.23 -13.00 -8.68
CA ALA A 168 7.31 -12.43 -9.66
C ALA A 168 6.76 -11.06 -9.23
N ARG A 169 6.50 -10.86 -7.93
CA ARG A 169 6.10 -9.56 -7.39
C ARG A 169 7.21 -8.52 -7.56
N ASP A 170 8.46 -8.88 -7.28
CA ASP A 170 9.61 -7.99 -7.46
C ASP A 170 9.73 -7.53 -8.92
N ALA A 171 9.56 -8.44 -9.89
CA ALA A 171 9.57 -8.11 -11.32
C ALA A 171 8.39 -7.21 -11.73
N LEU A 172 7.20 -7.46 -11.19
CA LEU A 172 6.03 -6.60 -11.39
C LEU A 172 6.28 -5.20 -10.84
N ASP A 173 6.79 -5.08 -9.60
CA ASP A 173 7.08 -3.79 -8.97
C ASP A 173 8.13 -2.99 -9.76
N GLU A 174 9.19 -3.65 -10.25
CA GLU A 174 10.20 -3.03 -11.11
C GLU A 174 9.59 -2.55 -12.45
N SER A 175 8.77 -3.39 -13.08
CA SER A 175 8.13 -3.05 -14.35
C SER A 175 7.08 -1.94 -14.22
N LYS A 176 6.31 -1.91 -13.13
CA LYS A 176 5.28 -0.89 -12.84
C LYS A 176 5.89 0.51 -12.86
N ALA A 177 7.04 0.67 -12.20
CA ALA A 177 7.76 1.94 -12.16
C ALA A 177 8.18 2.43 -13.56
N ALA A 178 8.58 1.52 -14.46
CA ALA A 178 8.94 1.86 -15.83
C ALA A 178 7.71 2.18 -16.70
N VAL A 179 6.63 1.41 -16.55
CA VAL A 179 5.39 1.56 -17.33
C VAL A 179 4.65 2.85 -16.96
N GLU A 180 4.50 3.16 -15.67
CA GLU A 180 3.83 4.40 -15.21
C GLU A 180 4.56 5.67 -15.65
N GLY A 181 5.87 5.57 -15.92
CA GLY A 181 6.69 6.67 -16.41
C GLY A 181 6.49 7.04 -17.88
N VAL A 182 5.77 6.22 -18.66
CA VAL A 182 5.59 6.40 -20.11
C VAL A 182 4.13 6.25 -20.52
N ASN A 183 3.74 6.95 -21.59
CA ASN A 183 2.41 6.79 -22.17
C ASN A 183 2.46 5.79 -23.33
N SER A 184 2.54 4.49 -23.02
CA SER A 184 2.53 3.39 -24.01
C SER A 184 1.46 2.35 -23.68
N ASP A 185 0.46 2.25 -24.55
CA ASP A 185 -0.62 1.27 -24.42
C ASP A 185 -0.10 -0.16 -24.48
N GLU A 186 0.94 -0.43 -25.28
CA GLU A 186 1.55 -1.75 -25.40
C GLU A 186 2.29 -2.18 -24.13
N ALA A 187 2.98 -1.24 -23.47
CA ALA A 187 3.66 -1.50 -22.21
C ALA A 187 2.65 -1.77 -21.08
N GLN A 188 1.59 -0.96 -21.02
CA GLN A 188 0.49 -1.15 -20.07
C GLN A 188 -0.21 -2.51 -20.29
N ALA A 189 -0.52 -2.87 -21.53
CA ALA A 189 -1.17 -4.15 -21.82
C ALA A 189 -0.30 -5.36 -21.41
N SER A 190 1.02 -5.30 -21.62
CA SER A 190 1.93 -6.35 -21.12
C SER A 190 1.94 -6.41 -19.59
N PHE A 191 1.93 -5.27 -18.91
CA PHE A 191 1.86 -5.21 -17.45
C PHE A 191 0.56 -5.81 -16.90
N ASP A 192 -0.59 -5.45 -17.48
CA ASP A 192 -1.90 -5.98 -17.07
C ASP A 192 -2.00 -7.50 -17.28
N ASN A 193 -1.38 -8.01 -18.35
CA ASN A 193 -1.26 -9.45 -18.57
C ASN A 193 -0.33 -10.13 -17.55
N ALA A 194 0.77 -9.47 -17.16
CA ALA A 194 1.68 -9.95 -16.12
C ALA A 194 0.97 -10.06 -14.76
N VAL A 195 0.22 -9.03 -14.38
CA VAL A 195 -0.63 -9.04 -13.18
C VAL A 195 -1.65 -10.18 -13.25
N SER A 196 -2.31 -10.35 -14.40
CA SER A 196 -3.26 -11.44 -14.59
C SER A 196 -2.60 -12.82 -14.44
N ALA A 197 -1.39 -13.01 -14.99
CA ALA A 197 -0.64 -14.24 -14.82
C ALA A 197 -0.27 -14.52 -13.35
N PHE A 198 0.15 -13.48 -12.61
CA PHE A 198 0.46 -13.55 -11.18
C PHE A 198 -0.76 -13.98 -10.36
N GLU A 199 -1.91 -13.36 -10.59
CA GLU A 199 -3.14 -13.67 -9.85
C GLU A 199 -3.68 -15.08 -10.14
N ASN A 200 -3.29 -15.67 -11.26
CA ASN A 200 -3.58 -17.07 -11.61
C ASN A 200 -2.50 -18.06 -11.12
N GLY A 201 -1.49 -17.59 -10.38
CA GLY A 201 -0.39 -18.43 -9.86
C GLY A 201 0.64 -18.83 -10.92
N ASN A 202 0.63 -18.21 -12.10
CA ASN A 202 1.61 -18.46 -13.17
C ASN A 202 2.82 -17.53 -13.03
N PHE A 203 3.63 -17.73 -11.99
CA PHE A 203 4.70 -16.78 -11.61
C PHE A 203 5.78 -16.62 -12.67
N GLU A 204 6.21 -17.69 -13.34
CA GLU A 204 7.20 -17.62 -14.42
C GLU A 204 6.70 -16.75 -15.58
N LEU A 205 5.45 -16.97 -16.01
CA LEU A 205 4.81 -16.17 -17.06
C LEU A 205 4.61 -14.71 -16.61
N ALA A 206 4.25 -14.48 -15.36
CA ALA A 206 4.13 -13.14 -14.80
C ALA A 206 5.46 -12.39 -14.89
N THR A 207 6.56 -13.02 -14.49
CA THR A 207 7.91 -12.46 -14.60
C THR A 207 8.31 -12.18 -16.05
N GLU A 208 8.05 -13.10 -16.98
CA GLU A 208 8.34 -12.90 -18.41
C GLU A 208 7.59 -11.68 -18.97
N LEU A 209 6.28 -11.59 -18.70
CA LEU A 209 5.43 -10.50 -19.17
C LEU A 209 5.79 -9.15 -18.51
N ALA A 210 6.18 -9.16 -17.23
CA ALA A 210 6.66 -7.96 -16.53
C ALA A 210 7.96 -7.42 -17.17
N ASN A 211 8.91 -8.30 -17.48
CA ASN A 211 10.14 -7.95 -18.19
C ASN A 211 9.86 -7.43 -19.62
N GLU A 212 8.88 -8.02 -20.31
CA GLU A 212 8.42 -7.52 -21.61
C GLU A 212 7.80 -6.12 -21.50
N ALA A 213 6.95 -5.89 -20.49
CA ALA A 213 6.35 -4.59 -20.20
C ALA A 213 7.42 -3.52 -19.95
N GLN A 214 8.41 -3.84 -19.12
CA GLN A 214 9.55 -2.97 -18.83
C GLN A 214 10.34 -2.65 -20.11
N THR A 215 10.63 -3.66 -20.94
CA THR A 215 11.35 -3.49 -22.21
C THR A 215 10.58 -2.59 -23.17
N LYS A 216 9.26 -2.78 -23.31
CA LYS A 216 8.39 -1.93 -24.14
C LYS A 216 8.35 -0.50 -23.62
N ALA A 217 8.26 -0.32 -22.31
CA ALA A 217 8.28 1.00 -21.68
C ALA A 217 9.58 1.75 -21.99
N GLN A 218 10.73 1.09 -21.82
CA GLN A 218 12.04 1.65 -22.13
C GLN A 218 12.18 2.02 -23.63
N GLN A 219 11.64 1.18 -24.54
CA GLN A 219 11.63 1.48 -25.98
C GLN A 219 10.75 2.68 -26.32
N ALA A 220 9.58 2.80 -25.68
CA ALA A 220 8.68 3.94 -25.83
C ALA A 220 9.33 5.23 -25.32
N GLU A 221 10.04 5.18 -24.20
CA GLU A 221 10.79 6.30 -23.64
C GLU A 221 11.88 6.79 -24.62
N GLN A 222 12.73 5.87 -25.12
CA GLN A 222 13.79 6.20 -26.07
C GLN A 222 13.24 6.78 -27.38
N SER A 223 12.12 6.23 -27.87
CA SER A 223 11.46 6.71 -29.08
C SER A 223 10.91 8.13 -28.89
N SER A 224 10.28 8.41 -27.75
CA SER A 224 9.79 9.74 -27.38
C SER A 224 10.93 10.77 -27.30
N GLN A 225 12.05 10.41 -26.65
CA GLN A 225 13.22 11.29 -26.56
C GLN A 225 13.83 11.58 -27.95
N THR A 226 13.93 10.55 -28.80
CA THR A 226 14.44 10.71 -30.18
C THR A 226 13.52 11.57 -31.02
N GLN A 227 12.20 11.37 -30.92
CA GLN A 227 11.21 12.13 -31.68
C GLN A 227 11.16 13.60 -31.22
N GLN A 228 11.27 13.88 -29.92
CA GLN A 228 11.42 15.24 -29.41
C GLN A 228 12.68 15.90 -29.97
N MET A 229 13.83 15.21 -29.95
CA MET A 229 15.07 15.75 -30.49
C MET A 229 14.96 16.07 -31.99
N LEU A 230 14.31 15.21 -32.76
CA LEU A 230 14.04 15.44 -34.18
C LEU A 230 13.10 16.64 -34.42
N ILE A 231 12.07 16.80 -33.60
CA ILE A 231 11.16 17.97 -33.69
C ILE A 231 11.91 19.25 -33.34
N TYR A 232 12.75 19.26 -32.30
CA TYR A 232 13.57 20.43 -31.96
C TYR A 232 14.61 20.73 -33.04
N ALA A 233 15.24 19.71 -33.63
CA ALA A 233 16.17 19.87 -34.74
C ALA A 233 15.45 20.44 -35.98
N ALA A 234 14.28 19.92 -36.32
CA ALA A 234 13.45 20.42 -37.42
C ALA A 234 12.95 21.85 -37.18
N GLY A 235 12.50 22.16 -35.96
CA GLY A 235 12.07 23.50 -35.55
C GLY A 235 13.22 24.51 -35.57
N GLY A 236 14.41 24.12 -35.08
CA GLY A 236 15.62 24.93 -35.13
C GLY A 236 16.06 25.24 -36.55
N LEU A 237 16.04 24.25 -37.45
CA LEU A 237 16.33 24.45 -38.88
C LEU A 237 15.33 25.40 -39.55
N LEU A 238 14.04 25.27 -39.27
CA LEU A 238 13.00 26.18 -39.77
C LEU A 238 13.22 27.62 -39.30
N ALA A 239 13.56 27.83 -38.02
CA ALA A 239 13.85 29.15 -37.49
C ALA A 239 15.06 29.79 -38.20
N ILE A 240 16.13 29.02 -38.43
CA ILE A 240 17.31 29.49 -39.18
C ILE A 240 16.93 29.85 -40.62
N ALA A 241 16.12 29.01 -41.29
CA ALA A 241 15.68 29.28 -42.66
C ALA A 241 14.83 30.57 -42.75
N VAL A 242 13.98 30.85 -41.77
CA VAL A 242 13.20 32.10 -41.69
C VAL A 242 14.11 33.31 -41.46
N VAL A 243 15.12 33.20 -40.58
CA VAL A 243 16.06 34.30 -40.33
C VAL A 243 16.90 34.59 -41.58
N VAL A 244 17.47 33.57 -42.21
CA VAL A 244 18.28 33.72 -43.43
C VAL A 244 17.41 34.24 -44.58
N GLY A 245 16.22 33.67 -44.77
CA GLY A 245 15.26 34.10 -45.78
C GLY A 245 14.77 35.54 -45.56
N GLY A 246 14.50 35.92 -44.32
CA GLY A 246 14.10 37.28 -43.94
C GLY A 246 15.21 38.31 -44.17
N VAL A 247 16.47 37.98 -43.85
CA VAL A 247 17.62 38.84 -44.13
C VAL A 247 17.85 38.99 -45.63
N PHE A 248 17.77 37.89 -46.40
CA PHE A 248 17.90 37.96 -47.86
C PHE A 248 16.76 38.74 -48.52
N TYR A 249 15.53 38.56 -48.05
CA TYR A 249 14.36 39.30 -48.55
C TYR A 249 14.45 40.80 -48.24
N TRP A 250 14.83 41.15 -47.01
CA TRP A 250 15.03 42.55 -46.63
C TRP A 250 16.15 43.21 -47.44
N ARG A 251 17.24 42.48 -47.66
CA ARG A 251 18.37 42.95 -48.47
C ARG A 251 18.03 43.06 -49.96
N SER A 252 17.22 42.16 -50.51
CA SER A 252 16.80 42.22 -51.91
C SER A 252 15.84 43.39 -52.20
N GLN A 253 15.13 43.88 -51.18
CA GLN A 253 14.33 45.10 -51.27
C GLN A 253 15.17 46.39 -51.29
N GLN A 254 16.43 46.36 -50.85
CA GLN A 254 17.35 47.51 -50.92
C GLN A 254 18.02 47.70 -52.29
N SER A 255 18.00 46.70 -53.18
CA SER A 255 18.63 46.79 -54.51
C SER A 255 17.69 47.20 -55.64
N GLY A 256 16.48 47.67 -55.33
CA GLY A 256 15.51 48.15 -56.30
C GLY A 256 15.22 49.63 -56.15
N TYR A 257 16.16 50.50 -56.54
CA TYR A 257 15.91 51.78 -57.23
C TYR A 257 17.25 52.50 -57.38
N ASP A 258 17.92 52.29 -58.52
CA ASP A 258 18.78 53.33 -59.08
C ASP A 258 18.36 53.53 -60.54
N LYS A 259 17.34 54.38 -60.70
CA LYS A 259 17.13 55.14 -61.92
C LYS A 259 17.70 56.52 -61.63
N LEU A 260 18.94 56.75 -62.06
CA LEU A 260 19.50 57.96 -62.67
C LEU A 260 21.01 58.03 -62.38
N GLY A 261 21.79 57.55 -63.36
CA GLY A 261 23.25 57.60 -63.45
C GLY A 261 23.70 56.90 -64.72
#